data_AF-A0A944E340-F1
#
_entry.id   AF-A0A944E340-F1
#
_cell.length_a   1.000
_cell.length_b   1.000
_cell.length_c   1.000
_cell.angle_alpha   90.00
_cell.angle_beta   90.00
_cell.angle_gamma   90.00
#
_symmetry.space_group_name_H-M   'P 1'
#
loop_
_entity.id
_entity.type
_entity.pdbx_description
1 polymer ?
#
loop_
_entity_poly.entity_id
_entity_poly.type
_entity_poly.pdbx_seq_one_letter_code
_entity_poly.pdbx_strand_id
1 'polypeptide(L)'
;MPTDYACQAAIALAAQSLDPARAFVETSHPSGRRTHDAPDLSAGTAGLLAILDGLYAELTGQLSGWHAGVRDEISGAFGNPVAAIESIRPVGQPREWERCTLVQIKAQEVLTALASRPRGAPVRPGHLSWRLDLVEDAFAGALRRIAVPEGISVRCASGLAAAAGSLFGLHPSRPPQATQPPPAQEPPQPPQTAASLPARPPGWLGGLP
;
A
#
# COMPACT_ATOMS: atom_id res chain seq x y z
N MET A 1 -12.69 -11.35 -11.30
CA MET A 1 -12.91 -9.90 -11.33
C MET A 1 -12.75 -9.38 -9.90
N PRO A 2 -12.02 -8.28 -9.66
CA PRO A 2 -11.90 -7.71 -8.31
C PRO A 2 -13.28 -7.25 -7.82
N THR A 3 -13.54 -7.47 -6.54
CA THR A 3 -14.78 -7.04 -5.86
C THR A 3 -14.70 -5.56 -5.52
N ASP A 4 -15.84 -4.91 -5.32
CA ASP A 4 -15.88 -3.48 -4.91
C ASP A 4 -15.07 -3.24 -3.63
N TYR A 5 -15.12 -4.20 -2.69
CA TYR A 5 -14.31 -4.18 -1.48
C TYR A 5 -12.80 -4.21 -1.77
N ALA A 6 -12.35 -5.04 -2.72
CA ALA A 6 -10.94 -5.10 -3.11
C ALA A 6 -10.49 -3.78 -3.77
N CYS A 7 -11.35 -3.17 -4.61
CA CYS A 7 -11.09 -1.86 -5.19
C CYS A 7 -11.01 -0.76 -4.12
N GLN A 8 -11.94 -0.71 -3.16
CA GLN A 8 -11.91 0.25 -2.05
C GLN A 8 -10.64 0.08 -1.21
N ALA A 9 -10.28 -1.15 -0.86
CA ALA A 9 -9.07 -1.45 -0.09
C ALA A 9 -7.81 -1.01 -0.85
N ALA A 10 -7.71 -1.31 -2.14
CA ALA A 10 -6.59 -0.90 -2.97
C ALA A 10 -6.50 0.64 -3.09
N ILE A 11 -7.62 1.34 -3.26
CA ILE A 11 -7.66 2.81 -3.31
C ILE A 11 -7.20 3.41 -1.97
N ALA A 12 -7.65 2.86 -0.84
CA ALA A 12 -7.25 3.33 0.48
C ALA A 12 -5.74 3.11 0.73
N LEU A 13 -5.22 1.93 0.36
CA LEU A 13 -3.79 1.63 0.44
C LEU A 13 -2.96 2.55 -0.47
N ALA A 14 -3.45 2.83 -1.66
CA ALA A 14 -2.82 3.76 -2.60
C ALA A 14 -2.78 5.19 -2.04
N ALA A 15 -3.89 5.67 -1.45
CA ALA A 15 -3.96 6.98 -0.83
C ALA A 15 -2.95 7.12 0.32
N GLN A 16 -2.93 6.15 1.25
CA GLN A 16 -1.96 6.11 2.35
C GLN A 16 -0.51 6.10 1.86
N SER A 17 -0.24 5.38 0.77
CA SER A 17 1.10 5.30 0.19
C SER A 17 1.56 6.62 -0.40
N LEU A 18 0.62 7.48 -0.83
CA LEU A 18 0.91 8.78 -1.43
C LEU A 18 1.00 9.93 -0.42
N ASP A 19 0.45 9.77 0.79
CA ASP A 19 0.43 10.82 1.82
C ASP A 19 1.80 11.48 2.07
N PRO A 20 2.94 10.74 2.14
CA PRO A 20 4.24 11.37 2.34
C PRO A 20 4.67 12.27 1.18
N ALA A 21 4.38 11.87 -0.07
CA ALA A 21 4.67 12.68 -1.25
C ALA A 21 3.77 13.92 -1.31
N ARG A 22 2.49 13.78 -0.95
CA ARG A 22 1.56 14.91 -0.85
C ARG A 22 2.02 15.93 0.17
N ALA A 23 2.34 15.50 1.38
CA ALA A 23 2.82 16.37 2.45
C ALA A 23 4.09 17.15 2.03
N PHE A 24 4.98 16.50 1.28
CA PHE A 24 6.16 17.16 0.72
C PHE A 24 5.81 18.22 -0.34
N VAL A 25 4.90 17.91 -1.27
CA VAL A 25 4.48 18.86 -2.31
C VAL A 25 3.73 20.05 -1.72
N GLU A 26 2.87 19.82 -0.72
CA GLU A 26 2.12 20.85 0.00
C GLU A 26 3.03 21.77 0.84
N THR A 27 4.05 21.22 1.51
CA THR A 27 5.03 22.05 2.23
C THR A 27 5.90 22.88 1.30
N SER A 28 6.14 22.39 0.08
CA SER A 28 6.88 23.13 -0.95
C SER A 28 6.05 24.23 -1.62
N HIS A 29 4.72 24.14 -1.57
CA HIS A 29 3.79 25.11 -2.15
C HIS A 29 2.71 25.47 -1.11
N PRO A 30 2.88 26.55 -0.32
CA PRO A 30 1.93 26.96 0.72
C PRO A 30 0.64 27.54 0.11
N SER A 31 -0.13 26.70 -0.57
CA SER A 31 -1.39 27.01 -1.22
C SER A 31 -2.54 26.46 -0.38
N GLY A 32 -2.94 27.20 0.65
CA GLY A 32 -4.20 26.97 1.36
C GLY A 32 -4.25 25.73 2.25
N ARG A 33 -4.45 25.98 3.55
CA ARG A 33 -4.59 25.00 4.62
C ARG A 33 -5.68 23.95 4.27
N ARG A 34 -5.28 22.77 3.79
CA ARG A 34 -6.15 21.59 3.73
C ARG A 34 -6.09 20.90 5.09
N THR A 35 -7.25 20.66 5.68
CA THR A 35 -7.39 19.90 6.93
C THR A 35 -6.89 18.46 6.72
N HIS A 36 -5.91 18.08 7.54
CA HIS A 36 -5.04 16.92 7.37
C HIS A 36 -5.62 15.65 8.03
N ASP A 37 -6.92 15.42 7.93
CA ASP A 37 -7.60 14.43 8.77
C ASP A 37 -8.07 13.16 8.03
N ALA A 38 -7.90 13.06 6.71
CA ALA A 38 -8.20 11.83 5.97
C ALA A 38 -7.31 11.63 4.73
N PRO A 39 -6.94 10.37 4.39
CA PRO A 39 -6.22 10.05 3.17
C PRO A 39 -7.06 10.48 1.95
N ASP A 40 -6.44 11.18 1.02
CA ASP A 40 -7.15 11.67 -0.17
C ASP A 40 -7.35 10.53 -1.16
N LEU A 41 -8.51 9.91 -1.07
CA LEU A 41 -8.93 8.81 -1.91
C LEU A 41 -8.94 9.18 -3.41
N SER A 42 -9.03 10.47 -3.76
CA SER A 42 -8.97 10.90 -5.16
C SER A 42 -7.55 10.76 -5.71
N ALA A 43 -6.55 11.19 -4.94
CA ALA A 43 -5.15 10.98 -5.30
C ALA A 43 -4.75 9.50 -5.26
N GLY A 44 -5.26 8.75 -4.27
CA GLY A 44 -5.08 7.30 -4.23
C GLY A 44 -5.63 6.62 -5.48
N THR A 45 -6.83 7.00 -5.91
CA THR A 45 -7.46 6.48 -7.14
C THR A 45 -6.64 6.85 -8.37
N ALA A 46 -6.24 8.11 -8.51
CA ALA A 46 -5.43 8.56 -9.65
C ALA A 46 -4.07 7.85 -9.72
N GLY A 47 -3.35 7.74 -8.60
CA GLY A 47 -2.09 7.01 -8.56
C GLY A 47 -2.24 5.52 -8.89
N LEU A 48 -3.31 4.88 -8.40
CA LEU A 48 -3.62 3.49 -8.71
C LEU A 48 -3.95 3.29 -10.20
N LEU A 49 -4.76 4.18 -10.79
CA LEU A 49 -5.07 4.17 -12.21
C LEU A 49 -3.80 4.38 -13.06
N ALA A 50 -2.92 5.30 -12.68
CA ALA A 50 -1.66 5.52 -13.38
C ALA A 50 -0.75 4.26 -13.40
N ILE A 51 -0.70 3.48 -12.31
CA ILE A 51 0.00 2.19 -12.29
C ILE A 51 -0.70 1.16 -13.20
N LEU A 52 -2.03 1.07 -13.15
CA LEU A 52 -2.79 0.15 -13.99
C LEU A 52 -2.63 0.47 -15.48
N ASP A 53 -2.65 1.75 -15.84
CA ASP A 53 -2.38 2.21 -17.21
C ASP A 53 -0.93 1.95 -17.62
N GLY A 54 0.03 2.06 -16.71
CA GLY A 54 1.43 1.67 -16.96
C GLY A 54 1.58 0.19 -17.26
N LEU A 55 0.89 -0.68 -16.50
CA LEU A 55 0.85 -2.12 -16.75
C LEU A 55 0.19 -2.44 -18.09
N TYR A 56 -0.93 -1.79 -18.39
CA TYR A 56 -1.62 -1.97 -19.67
C TYR A 56 -0.75 -1.50 -20.84
N ALA A 57 -0.06 -0.36 -20.70
CA ALA A 57 0.88 0.16 -21.69
C ALA A 57 2.05 -0.81 -21.91
N GLU A 58 2.60 -1.40 -20.85
CA GLU A 58 3.66 -2.40 -20.98
C GLU A 58 3.16 -3.69 -21.66
N LEU A 59 1.93 -4.13 -21.38
CA LEU A 59 1.29 -5.28 -22.04
C LEU A 59 1.01 -5.05 -23.53
N THR A 60 0.78 -3.80 -23.93
CA THR A 60 0.46 -3.40 -25.31
C THR A 60 1.64 -2.79 -26.06
N GLY A 61 2.83 -2.72 -25.45
CA GLY A 61 4.04 -2.17 -26.07
C GLY A 61 4.06 -0.64 -26.19
N GLN A 62 3.26 0.07 -25.38
CA GLN A 62 3.11 1.53 -25.35
C GLN A 62 3.77 2.19 -24.13
N LEU A 63 4.63 1.46 -23.40
CA LEU A 63 5.23 1.92 -22.15
C LEU A 63 5.99 3.25 -22.28
N SER A 64 6.68 3.49 -23.40
CA SER A 64 7.42 4.74 -23.63
C SER A 64 6.51 5.97 -23.68
N GLY A 65 5.31 5.83 -24.28
CA GLY A 65 4.31 6.88 -24.34
C GLY A 65 3.72 7.17 -22.96
N TRP A 66 3.41 6.13 -22.20
CA TRP A 66 2.97 6.27 -20.81
C TRP A 66 4.03 6.96 -19.94
N HIS A 67 5.31 6.54 -20.01
CA HIS A 67 6.38 7.13 -19.20
C HIS A 67 6.63 8.62 -19.52
N ALA A 68 6.35 9.06 -20.74
CA ALA A 68 6.43 10.47 -21.13
C ALA A 68 5.33 11.31 -20.47
N GLY A 69 4.09 10.80 -20.39
CA GLY A 69 2.93 11.54 -19.88
C GLY A 69 2.65 11.38 -18.38
N VAL A 70 3.09 10.29 -17.75
CA VAL A 70 2.73 9.95 -16.36
C VAL A 70 3.13 11.04 -15.35
N ARG A 71 4.19 11.81 -15.63
CA ARG A 71 4.61 12.94 -14.78
C ARG A 71 3.51 14.00 -14.66
N ASP A 72 2.89 14.37 -15.77
CA ASP A 72 1.92 15.46 -15.83
C ASP A 72 0.60 15.02 -15.17
N GLU A 73 0.20 13.77 -15.39
CA GLU A 73 -0.94 13.13 -14.74
C GLU A 73 -0.77 13.09 -13.21
N ILE A 74 0.38 12.62 -12.73
CA ILE A 74 0.71 12.59 -11.30
C ILE A 74 0.72 14.01 -10.72
N SER A 75 1.30 14.98 -11.42
CA SER A 75 1.33 16.38 -10.98
C SER A 75 -0.07 16.96 -10.81
N GLY A 76 -0.98 16.65 -11.74
CA GLY A 76 -2.40 17.00 -11.64
C GLY A 76 -3.09 16.33 -10.46
N ALA A 77 -2.80 15.05 -10.20
CA ALA A 77 -3.36 14.30 -9.07
C ALA A 77 -2.91 14.83 -7.69
N PHE A 78 -1.69 15.34 -7.57
CA PHE A 78 -1.21 16.04 -6.37
C PHE A 78 -1.78 17.45 -6.22
N GLY A 79 -2.62 17.91 -7.16
CA GLY A 79 -3.26 19.21 -7.10
C GLY A 79 -2.30 20.37 -7.37
N ASN A 80 -1.23 20.16 -8.14
CA ASN A 80 -0.39 21.26 -8.60
C ASN A 80 -1.13 22.00 -9.74
N PRO A 81 -1.53 23.27 -9.52
CA PRO A 81 -2.36 24.00 -10.48
C PRO A 81 -1.64 24.36 -11.78
N VAL A 82 -0.31 24.21 -11.88
CA VAL A 82 0.43 24.54 -13.11
C VAL A 82 0.00 23.65 -14.29
N ALA A 83 -0.48 22.43 -14.04
CA ALA A 83 -1.06 21.54 -15.07
C ALA A 83 -2.56 21.81 -15.34
N ALA A 84 -3.23 22.58 -14.47
CA ALA A 84 -4.67 22.83 -14.55
C ALA A 84 -5.04 24.06 -15.42
N ILE A 85 -4.06 24.80 -15.94
CA ILE A 85 -4.31 26.05 -16.68
C ILE A 85 -4.80 25.77 -18.12
N GLU A 86 -4.59 24.57 -18.69
CA GLU A 86 -4.98 24.26 -20.07
C GLU A 86 -6.04 23.15 -20.24
N SER A 87 -6.48 22.49 -19.16
CA SER A 87 -7.45 21.41 -19.25
C SER A 87 -8.63 21.68 -18.29
N ILE A 88 -9.71 22.21 -18.86
CA ILE A 88 -11.13 21.97 -18.55
C ILE A 88 -11.48 21.83 -17.05
N ARG A 89 -12.26 22.81 -16.53
CA ARG A 89 -13.15 22.85 -15.34
C ARG A 89 -12.96 21.76 -14.26
N PRO A 90 -13.09 22.08 -12.95
CA PRO A 90 -13.18 21.06 -11.91
C PRO A 90 -14.47 20.26 -12.10
N VAL A 91 -14.41 19.19 -12.90
CA VAL A 91 -15.39 18.12 -12.92
C VAL A 91 -15.42 17.61 -11.49
N GLY A 92 -16.60 17.64 -10.87
CA GLY A 92 -16.76 17.32 -9.45
C GLY A 92 -16.02 16.04 -9.09
N GLN A 93 -15.38 16.01 -7.91
CA GLN A 93 -14.65 14.83 -7.47
C GLN A 93 -15.53 13.59 -7.63
N PRO A 94 -15.03 12.54 -8.31
CA PRO A 94 -15.84 11.36 -8.58
C PRO A 94 -16.34 10.78 -7.26
N ARG A 95 -17.60 10.32 -7.24
CA ARG A 95 -18.18 9.67 -6.06
C ARG A 95 -17.41 8.37 -5.76
N GLU A 96 -17.49 7.89 -4.52
CA GLU A 96 -16.74 6.70 -4.09
C GLU A 96 -16.98 5.47 -4.98
N TRP A 97 -18.24 5.22 -5.35
CA TRP A 97 -18.60 4.13 -6.25
C TRP A 97 -18.05 4.33 -7.67
N GLU A 98 -17.98 5.57 -8.17
CA GLU A 98 -17.42 5.88 -9.50
C GLU A 98 -15.93 5.55 -9.55
N ARG A 99 -15.18 5.83 -8.48
CA ARG A 99 -13.75 5.49 -8.37
C ARG A 99 -13.54 3.98 -8.42
N CYS A 100 -14.35 3.21 -7.68
CA CYS A 100 -14.26 1.75 -7.67
C CYS A 100 -14.56 1.16 -9.06
N THR A 101 -15.59 1.68 -9.74
CA THR A 101 -15.92 1.30 -11.12
C THR A 101 -14.76 1.56 -12.08
N LEU A 102 -14.13 2.74 -12.02
CA LEU A 102 -12.98 3.06 -12.86
C LEU A 102 -11.81 2.09 -12.65
N VAL A 103 -11.46 1.82 -11.38
CA VAL A 103 -10.39 0.88 -11.03
C VAL A 103 -10.73 -0.52 -11.50
N GLN A 104 -11.98 -0.96 -11.36
CA GLN A 104 -12.43 -2.28 -11.80
C GLN A 104 -12.37 -2.43 -13.32
N ILE A 105 -12.81 -1.42 -14.07
CA ILE A 105 -12.71 -1.39 -15.54
C ILE A 105 -11.25 -1.52 -15.97
N LYS A 106 -10.36 -0.71 -15.38
CA LYS A 106 -8.92 -0.75 -15.71
C LYS A 106 -8.25 -2.06 -15.33
N ALA A 107 -8.57 -2.62 -14.16
CA ALA A 107 -8.09 -3.93 -13.78
C ALA A 107 -8.56 -5.03 -14.76
N GLN A 108 -9.79 -4.93 -15.26
CA GLN A 108 -10.32 -5.84 -16.26
C GLN A 108 -9.62 -5.70 -17.63
N GLU A 109 -9.27 -4.48 -18.05
CA GLU A 109 -8.46 -4.25 -19.26
C GLU A 109 -7.10 -4.94 -19.15
N VAL A 110 -6.41 -4.78 -18.02
CA VAL A 110 -5.12 -5.45 -17.74
C VAL A 110 -5.26 -6.97 -17.77
N LEU A 111 -6.29 -7.53 -17.10
CA LEU A 111 -6.56 -8.97 -17.13
C LEU A 111 -6.84 -9.49 -18.54
N THR A 112 -7.56 -8.72 -19.34
CA THR A 112 -7.89 -9.07 -20.73
C THR A 112 -6.65 -9.06 -21.61
N ALA A 113 -5.77 -8.05 -21.45
CA ALA A 113 -4.50 -7.97 -22.15
C ALA A 113 -3.56 -9.13 -21.78
N LEU A 114 -3.50 -9.49 -20.48
CA LEU A 114 -2.76 -10.66 -20.00
C LEU A 114 -3.28 -11.97 -20.63
N ALA A 115 -4.60 -12.13 -20.71
CA ALA A 115 -5.24 -13.32 -21.28
C ALA A 115 -5.08 -13.43 -22.80
N SER A 116 -4.93 -12.31 -23.50
CA SER A 116 -4.81 -12.24 -24.97
C SER A 116 -3.40 -12.61 -25.48
N ARG A 117 -2.47 -12.96 -24.58
CA ARG A 117 -1.09 -13.28 -24.93
C ARG A 117 -1.02 -14.57 -25.77
N PRO A 118 -0.18 -14.61 -26.84
CA PRO A 118 -0.07 -15.80 -27.69
C PRO A 118 0.34 -17.04 -26.90
N ARG A 119 -0.44 -18.12 -27.04
CA ARG A 119 -0.33 -19.42 -26.33
C ARG A 119 1.03 -20.14 -26.46
N GLY A 120 1.98 -19.60 -27.21
CA GLY A 120 3.30 -20.21 -27.47
C GLY A 120 4.45 -19.67 -26.62
N ALA A 121 4.26 -18.59 -25.85
CA ALA A 121 5.31 -18.05 -24.99
C ALA A 121 5.34 -18.82 -23.65
N PRO A 122 6.50 -19.30 -23.17
CA PRO A 122 6.59 -19.95 -21.86
C PRO A 122 6.10 -18.98 -20.78
N VAL A 123 4.98 -19.31 -20.14
CA VAL A 123 4.42 -18.56 -19.02
C VAL A 123 5.31 -18.82 -17.82
N ARG A 124 6.27 -17.93 -17.57
CA ARG A 124 7.06 -17.97 -16.33
C ARG A 124 6.17 -17.54 -15.16
N PRO A 125 6.10 -18.32 -14.07
CA PRO A 125 5.58 -17.82 -12.80
C PRO A 125 6.29 -16.52 -12.43
N GLY A 126 5.54 -15.48 -12.06
CA GLY A 126 6.11 -14.17 -11.71
C GLY A 126 6.15 -13.13 -12.83
N HIS A 127 5.62 -13.41 -14.03
CA HIS A 127 5.62 -12.42 -15.12
C HIS A 127 4.90 -11.11 -14.72
N LEU A 128 3.76 -11.18 -14.02
CA LEU A 128 3.05 -9.98 -13.56
C LEU A 128 3.83 -9.21 -12.49
N SER A 129 4.50 -9.91 -11.58
CA SER A 129 5.35 -9.28 -10.55
C SER A 129 6.47 -8.48 -11.20
N TRP A 130 7.17 -9.08 -12.16
CA TRP A 130 8.24 -8.38 -12.89
C TRP A 130 7.73 -7.15 -13.67
N ARG A 131 6.54 -7.23 -14.27
CA ARG A 131 5.92 -6.08 -14.95
C ARG A 131 5.58 -4.96 -13.96
N LEU A 132 5.09 -5.31 -12.78
CA LEU A 132 4.84 -4.37 -11.69
C LEU A 132 6.13 -3.70 -11.21
N ASP A 133 7.21 -4.46 -11.01
CA ASP A 133 8.51 -3.91 -10.61
C ASP A 133 9.03 -2.88 -11.62
N LEU A 134 8.81 -3.13 -12.92
CA LEU A 134 9.18 -2.21 -13.99
C LEU A 134 8.34 -0.91 -13.94
N VAL A 135 7.03 -1.04 -13.78
CA VAL A 135 6.12 0.12 -13.69
C VAL A 135 6.39 0.91 -12.40
N GLU A 136 6.73 0.22 -11.30
CA GLU A 136 7.14 0.80 -10.04
C GLU A 136 8.38 1.69 -10.20
N ASP A 137 9.46 1.18 -10.81
CA ASP A 137 10.70 1.96 -11.02
C ASP A 137 10.44 3.20 -11.90
N ALA A 138 9.66 3.02 -12.98
CA ALA A 138 9.26 4.12 -13.85
C ALA A 138 8.42 5.18 -13.11
N PHE A 139 7.51 4.76 -12.24
CA PHE A 139 6.70 5.64 -11.40
C PHE A 139 7.54 6.37 -10.36
N ALA A 140 8.50 5.70 -9.71
CA ALA A 140 9.46 6.33 -8.81
C ALA A 140 10.31 7.38 -9.55
N GLY A 141 10.71 7.10 -10.79
CA GLY A 141 11.34 8.07 -11.69
C GLY A 141 10.45 9.28 -11.98
N ALA A 142 9.15 9.08 -12.21
CA ALA A 142 8.18 10.17 -12.41
C ALA A 142 8.02 11.06 -11.17
N LEU A 143 7.92 10.46 -9.98
CA LEU A 143 7.88 11.19 -8.71
C LEU A 143 9.14 12.04 -8.48
N ARG A 144 10.33 11.51 -8.80
CA ARG A 144 11.59 12.29 -8.72
C ARG A 144 11.59 13.49 -9.66
N ARG A 145 10.98 13.37 -10.86
CA ARG A 145 10.86 14.48 -11.84
C ARG A 145 9.92 15.61 -11.37
N ILE A 146 9.11 15.39 -10.33
CA ILE A 146 8.30 16.42 -9.67
C ILE A 146 8.89 16.85 -8.32
N ALA A 147 10.20 16.64 -8.15
CA ALA A 147 10.99 17.01 -6.97
C ALA A 147 10.64 16.26 -5.68
N VAL A 148 9.89 15.15 -5.73
CA VAL A 148 9.71 14.29 -4.55
C VAL A 148 11.06 13.63 -4.22
N PRO A 149 11.51 13.64 -2.95
CA PRO A 149 12.76 13.02 -2.53
C PRO A 149 12.79 11.52 -2.85
N GLU A 150 13.96 11.01 -3.24
CA GLU A 150 14.14 9.62 -3.70
C GLU A 150 13.55 8.57 -2.74
N GLY A 151 13.86 8.67 -1.44
CA GLY A 151 13.34 7.73 -0.44
C GLY A 151 11.82 7.76 -0.29
N ILE A 152 11.19 8.92 -0.55
CA ILE A 152 9.73 9.05 -0.59
C ILE A 152 9.20 8.48 -1.91
N SER A 153 9.82 8.81 -3.03
CA SER A 153 9.42 8.33 -4.36
C SER A 153 9.37 6.81 -4.45
N VAL A 154 10.44 6.12 -4.01
CA VAL A 154 10.52 4.66 -4.05
C VAL A 154 9.44 4.05 -3.15
N ARG A 155 9.29 4.53 -1.92
CA ARG A 155 8.28 4.00 -0.98
C ARG A 155 6.84 4.23 -1.46
N CYS A 156 6.55 5.38 -2.05
CA CYS A 156 5.24 5.68 -2.63
C CYS A 156 4.97 4.75 -3.83
N ALA A 157 5.94 4.60 -4.73
CA ALA A 157 5.82 3.71 -5.89
C ALA A 157 5.62 2.25 -5.46
N SER A 158 6.41 1.76 -4.51
CA SER A 158 6.26 0.39 -3.98
C SER A 158 4.91 0.16 -3.31
N GLY A 159 4.40 1.15 -2.57
CA GLY A 159 3.07 1.09 -1.95
C GLY A 159 1.95 1.05 -2.98
N LEU A 160 2.07 1.83 -4.05
CA LEU A 160 1.12 1.81 -5.17
C LEU A 160 1.20 0.50 -5.98
N ALA A 161 2.40 -0.01 -6.24
CA ALA A 161 2.58 -1.29 -6.91
C ALA A 161 1.99 -2.44 -6.08
N ALA A 162 2.17 -2.42 -4.75
CA ALA A 162 1.52 -3.36 -3.84
C ALA A 162 -0.01 -3.23 -3.85
N ALA A 163 -0.54 -2.01 -3.85
CA ALA A 163 -1.98 -1.76 -3.97
C ALA A 163 -2.54 -2.31 -5.29
N ALA A 164 -1.87 -2.06 -6.42
CA ALA A 164 -2.24 -2.60 -7.72
C ALA A 164 -2.14 -4.13 -7.77
N GLY A 165 -1.06 -4.70 -7.23
CA GLY A 165 -0.86 -6.14 -7.12
C GLY A 165 -1.97 -6.84 -6.33
N SER A 166 -2.50 -6.20 -5.28
CA SER A 166 -3.60 -6.74 -4.46
C SER A 166 -4.88 -7.00 -5.27
N LEU A 167 -5.14 -6.19 -6.31
CA LEU A 167 -6.28 -6.39 -7.22
C LEU A 167 -6.18 -7.69 -8.03
N PHE A 168 -4.96 -8.20 -8.19
CA PHE A 168 -4.65 -9.42 -8.92
C PHE A 168 -4.28 -10.59 -7.99
N GLY A 169 -4.49 -10.44 -6.68
CA GLY A 169 -4.14 -11.45 -5.68
C GLY A 169 -2.64 -11.57 -5.39
N LEU A 170 -1.82 -10.62 -5.86
CA LEU A 170 -0.43 -10.52 -5.46
C LEU A 170 -0.39 -9.94 -4.05
N HIS A 171 0.10 -10.73 -3.11
CA HIS A 171 0.29 -10.25 -1.76
C HIS A 171 1.65 -9.55 -1.74
N PRO A 172 1.75 -8.33 -1.18
CA PRO A 172 3.07 -7.79 -0.87
C PRO A 172 3.77 -8.84 -0.02
N SER A 173 4.99 -9.22 -0.42
CA SER A 173 5.84 -10.03 0.45
C SER A 173 5.94 -9.25 1.75
N ARG A 174 5.20 -9.69 2.77
CA ARG A 174 5.20 -9.07 4.09
C ARG A 174 6.68 -8.84 4.43
N PRO A 175 7.12 -7.63 4.82
CA PRO A 175 8.48 -7.47 5.30
C PRO A 175 8.69 -8.58 6.34
N PRO A 176 9.81 -9.32 6.31
CA PRO A 176 10.05 -10.35 7.31
C PRO A 176 9.79 -9.66 8.64
N GLN A 177 8.74 -10.10 9.35
CA GLN A 177 8.56 -9.65 10.72
C GLN A 177 9.90 -9.97 11.34
N ALA A 178 10.64 -8.92 11.74
CA ALA A 178 11.81 -9.09 12.58
C ALA A 178 11.36 -10.09 13.62
N THR A 179 11.98 -11.27 13.58
CA THR A 179 11.61 -12.43 14.38
C THR A 179 11.35 -11.86 15.75
N GLN A 180 10.09 -11.82 16.19
CA GLN A 180 9.84 -11.43 17.56
C GLN A 180 10.77 -12.33 18.36
N PRO A 181 11.73 -11.79 19.14
CA PRO A 181 12.56 -12.65 19.95
C PRO A 181 11.58 -13.55 20.71
N PRO A 182 11.79 -14.88 20.67
CA PRO A 182 10.90 -15.79 21.37
C PRO A 182 10.67 -15.21 22.77
N PRO A 183 9.42 -15.19 23.28
CA PRO A 183 9.15 -14.67 24.61
C PRO A 183 10.21 -15.27 25.54
N ALA A 184 10.99 -14.40 26.18
CA ALA A 184 12.11 -14.81 27.00
C ALA A 184 11.62 -15.94 27.89
N GLN A 185 12.20 -17.14 27.73
CA GLN A 185 11.89 -18.24 28.63
C GLN A 185 12.19 -17.71 30.03
N GLU A 186 11.12 -17.55 30.80
CA GLU A 186 11.21 -17.17 32.20
C GLU A 186 12.18 -18.17 32.84
N PRO A 187 13.30 -17.69 33.44
CA PRO A 187 14.27 -18.59 34.03
C PRO A 187 13.54 -19.48 35.05
N PRO A 188 13.88 -20.78 35.13
CA PRO A 188 13.20 -21.72 36.00
C PRO A 188 13.17 -21.15 37.42
N GLN A 189 11.96 -20.90 37.92
CA GLN A 189 11.77 -20.49 39.30
C GLN A 189 12.51 -21.49 40.20
N PRO A 190 13.38 -21.03 41.11
CA PRO A 190 13.98 -21.93 42.09
C PRO A 190 12.87 -22.58 42.93
N PRO A 191 13.03 -23.85 43.33
CA PRO A 191 12.00 -24.58 44.06
C PRO A 191 11.61 -23.81 45.31
N GLN A 192 10.31 -23.49 45.42
CA GLN A 192 9.73 -22.98 46.65
C GLN A 192 9.97 -24.03 47.73
N THR A 193 10.94 -23.74 48.59
CA THR A 193 11.22 -24.54 49.76
C THR A 193 10.00 -24.42 50.65
N ALA A 194 9.29 -25.55 50.80
CA ALA A 194 8.12 -25.67 51.66
C ALA A 194 8.48 -25.18 53.07
N ALA A 195 8.03 -23.97 53.40
CA ALA A 195 8.04 -23.49 54.77
C ALA A 195 7.04 -24.34 55.55
N SER A 196 7.59 -25.15 56.43
CA SER A 196 6.93 -26.14 57.25
C SER A 196 5.78 -25.55 58.06
N LEU A 197 4.64 -26.25 58.04
CA LEU A 197 3.55 -26.14 59.00
C LEU A 197 4.11 -26.20 60.44
N PRO A 198 3.70 -25.32 61.36
CA PRO A 198 3.92 -25.57 62.78
C PRO A 198 3.00 -26.71 63.25
N ALA A 199 3.64 -27.66 63.93
CA ALA A 199 3.06 -28.85 64.51
C ALA A 199 1.94 -28.51 65.50
N ARG A 200 0.85 -29.27 65.37
CA ARG A 200 -0.28 -29.38 66.30
C ARG A 200 0.21 -30.10 67.57
N PRO A 201 0.10 -29.54 68.78
CA PRO A 201 0.43 -30.27 70.00
C PRO A 201 -0.68 -31.28 70.33
N PRO A 202 -0.35 -32.49 70.80
CA PRO A 202 -1.32 -33.46 71.27
C PRO A 202 -1.75 -33.11 72.69
N GLY A 203 -3.05 -33.23 72.95
CA GLY A 203 -3.57 -33.28 74.32
C GLY A 203 -3.08 -34.56 75.03
N TRP A 204 -2.99 -34.50 76.36
CA TRP A 204 -3.85 -35.22 77.30
C TRP A 204 -3.17 -35.29 78.69
N LEU A 205 -4.01 -35.09 79.73
CA LEU A 205 -3.92 -35.56 81.13
C LEU A 205 -3.19 -34.73 82.20
N GLY A 206 -3.98 -34.20 83.14
CA GLY A 206 -3.94 -34.72 84.52
C GLY A 206 -3.58 -33.73 85.65
N GLY A 207 -4.55 -33.49 86.54
CA GLY A 207 -4.32 -33.64 88.00
C GLY A 207 -3.98 -32.41 88.84
N LEU A 208 -4.94 -32.06 89.70
CA LEU A 208 -4.83 -31.31 90.98
C LEU A 208 -3.72 -31.88 91.91
N PRO A 209 -3.25 -31.10 92.90
CA PRO A 209 -3.97 -30.93 94.17
C PRO A 209 -4.37 -29.48 94.50
#